data_AF-A0A7V9K9T3-F1
#
_entry.id   AF-A0A7V9K9T3-F1
#
_cell.length_a   1.000
_cell.length_b   1.000
_cell.length_c   1.000
_cell.angle_alpha   90.00
_cell.angle_beta   90.00
_cell.angle_gamma   90.00
#
_symmetry.space_group_name_H-M   'P 1'
#
loop_
_entity.id
_entity.type
_entity.pdbx_description
1 polymer ?
#
loop_
_entity_poly.entity_id
_entity_poly.type
_entity_poly.pdbx_seq_one_letter_code
_entity_poly.pdbx_strand_id
1 'polypeptide(L)'
;MKFWLYAAVLVAGSAFSILFTGDVYSEPDTGFGDLSIVSIIAGERAFLPMLFAAAVGALVGSAGMWRFVLLVPAGALYTIVAVYGMPPVFSPGEWRPFGYRIGNDVIDAAIVMYAEPVPYDLAPGIFVMILPAVVVLATFATSAALYEGSPVLSVAALGLTIGVLSTVSFEDGAGPFFAIFLVCAVGLLLAAGSVGAGVPGRAALAAGAAVVALALLVPRLPFDDATISPGIIDWTRIGTGGTSRLDVQADVGDYLAAGRDAELFRVESSEPLLWRGGTLDSFDGVRWSDTTTPVADDGTELERDVDSRTVTQEVEVLNAKTDVLFGGYEIVNATGVFAARNSDSSWSVDEPFEEGDTYTVTSQIPQPSEGQLQAAGTVYPTSVEEKFLQLPPSTPGIVGETARRIEGDYDTSTPYNAARAVERYLIYDGGFVYNLDVSYRRADKAVEEFLGDGKEGFCTQFSTSMALILREMDIPSRVVYGATSGEEVDDGEYVVTGSNMHTWVEVYFPGVGWYPF
;
A
#
# COMPACT_ATOMS: atom_id res chain seq x y z
N MET A 1 18.47 36.63 -26.00
CA MET A 1 17.25 36.25 -25.26
C MET A 1 16.81 34.82 -25.56
N LYS A 2 16.60 34.42 -26.83
CA LYS A 2 16.12 33.06 -27.19
C LYS A 2 17.05 31.91 -26.76
N PHE A 3 18.37 32.06 -26.90
CA PHE A 3 19.36 31.00 -26.58
C PHE A 3 19.37 30.59 -25.09
N TRP A 4 19.28 31.56 -24.18
CA TRP A 4 19.23 31.31 -22.73
C TRP A 4 17.94 30.62 -22.28
N LEU A 5 16.84 30.83 -23.00
CA LEU A 5 15.56 30.16 -22.75
C LEU A 5 15.62 28.67 -23.15
N TYR A 6 16.23 28.37 -24.30
CA TYR A 6 16.49 26.98 -24.72
C TYR A 6 17.43 26.28 -23.74
N ALA A 7 18.46 26.98 -23.26
CA ALA A 7 19.35 26.45 -22.23
C ALA A 7 18.61 26.16 -20.92
N ALA A 8 17.67 27.01 -20.50
CA ALA A 8 16.88 26.78 -19.29
C ALA A 8 15.92 25.58 -19.40
N VAL A 9 15.27 25.40 -20.56
CA VAL A 9 14.43 24.22 -20.84
C VAL A 9 15.27 22.94 -20.88
N LEU A 10 16.46 22.99 -21.50
CA LEU A 10 17.41 21.88 -21.54
C LEU A 10 17.94 21.53 -20.14
N VAL A 11 18.29 22.51 -19.32
CA VAL A 11 18.74 22.31 -17.93
C VAL A 11 17.62 21.77 -17.05
N ALA A 12 16.37 22.22 -17.23
CA ALA A 12 15.20 21.66 -16.54
C ALA A 12 14.94 20.19 -16.94
N GLY A 13 15.06 19.86 -18.23
CA GLY A 13 15.01 18.47 -18.70
C GLY A 13 16.15 17.61 -18.16
N SER A 14 17.33 18.20 -17.93
CA SER A 14 18.50 17.52 -17.35
C SER A 14 18.28 17.19 -15.86
N ALA A 15 17.68 18.11 -15.09
CA ALA A 15 17.34 17.88 -13.70
C ALA A 15 16.23 16.83 -13.54
N PHE A 16 15.32 16.74 -14.50
CA PHE A 16 14.27 15.71 -14.56
C PHE A 16 14.87 14.31 -14.80
N SER A 17 15.93 14.18 -15.61
CA SER A 17 16.65 12.90 -15.78
C SER A 17 17.33 12.41 -14.50
N ILE A 18 17.88 13.32 -13.69
CA ILE A 18 18.60 12.95 -12.45
C ILE A 18 17.64 12.37 -11.40
N LEU A 19 16.36 12.78 -11.41
CA LEU A 19 15.32 12.26 -10.51
C LEU A 19 14.93 10.80 -10.77
N PHE A 20 15.27 10.25 -11.94
CA PHE A 20 14.95 8.87 -12.34
C PHE A 20 16.20 7.99 -12.50
N THR A 21 17.39 8.48 -12.12
CA THR A 21 18.67 7.73 -12.20
C THR A 21 19.18 7.27 -10.82
N GLY A 22 18.28 7.04 -9.86
CA GLY A 22 18.60 6.16 -8.73
C GLY A 22 18.81 4.73 -9.23
N ASP A 23 19.72 3.98 -8.61
CA ASP A 23 20.08 2.61 -9.00
C ASP A 23 18.89 1.64 -8.91
N VAL A 24 18.04 1.61 -9.94
CA VAL A 24 16.95 0.63 -10.04
C VAL A 24 16.79 0.27 -11.51
N TYR A 25 17.40 -0.83 -11.93
CA TYR A 25 16.76 -1.92 -12.68
C TYR A 25 17.83 -2.89 -13.22
N SER A 26 17.74 -4.17 -12.86
CA SER A 26 18.50 -5.23 -13.52
C SER A 26 17.63 -6.47 -13.66
N GLU A 27 16.51 -6.36 -14.38
CA GLU A 27 15.73 -7.55 -14.77
C GLU A 27 15.70 -7.75 -16.30
N PRO A 28 15.76 -9.00 -16.78
CA PRO A 28 16.02 -9.30 -18.19
C PRO A 28 14.77 -9.37 -19.08
N ASP A 29 13.54 -9.36 -18.53
CA ASP A 29 12.30 -9.69 -19.27
C ASP A 29 11.19 -8.63 -19.07
N THR A 30 11.42 -7.41 -19.52
CA THR A 30 10.58 -6.25 -19.13
C THR A 30 9.45 -5.87 -20.11
N GLY A 31 9.23 -6.64 -21.19
CA GLY A 31 8.19 -6.33 -22.18
C GLY A 31 8.38 -5.05 -23.00
N PHE A 32 9.37 -4.22 -22.65
CA PHE A 32 9.76 -3.03 -23.39
C PHE A 32 10.53 -3.38 -24.68
N GLY A 33 10.36 -2.57 -25.73
CA GLY A 33 11.19 -2.72 -26.94
C GLY A 33 12.64 -2.35 -26.68
N ASP A 34 13.58 -2.96 -27.41
CA ASP A 34 15.04 -2.71 -27.27
C ASP A 34 15.43 -1.23 -27.37
N LEU A 35 14.62 -0.42 -28.06
CA LEU A 35 14.83 1.01 -28.30
C LEU A 35 13.97 1.93 -27.42
N SER A 36 13.24 1.39 -26.44
CA SER A 36 12.39 2.16 -25.53
C SER A 36 13.23 3.05 -24.60
N ILE A 37 12.63 4.11 -24.09
CA ILE A 37 13.24 4.97 -23.07
C ILE A 37 13.61 4.18 -21.84
N VAL A 38 12.78 3.22 -21.42
CA VAL A 38 12.95 2.44 -20.19
C VAL A 38 14.09 1.43 -20.32
N SER A 39 14.21 0.73 -21.45
CA SER A 39 15.37 -0.15 -21.73
C SER A 39 16.68 0.63 -21.83
N ILE A 40 16.62 1.88 -22.28
CA ILE A 40 17.75 2.81 -22.33
C ILE A 40 18.08 3.37 -20.93
N ILE A 41 17.07 3.62 -20.08
CA ILE A 41 17.23 4.06 -18.68
C ILE A 41 17.91 2.98 -17.85
N ALA A 42 17.47 1.72 -17.95
CA ALA A 42 18.07 0.57 -17.26
C ALA A 42 19.56 0.34 -17.63
N GLY A 43 20.03 0.94 -18.73
CA GLY A 43 21.42 0.90 -19.18
C GLY A 43 22.22 2.21 -18.97
N GLU A 44 21.86 3.04 -17.98
CA GLU A 44 22.48 4.33 -17.63
C GLU A 44 22.30 5.48 -18.68
N ARG A 45 21.31 5.40 -19.58
CA ARG A 45 21.20 6.33 -20.73
C ARG A 45 19.90 7.16 -20.78
N ALA A 46 19.27 7.40 -19.62
CA ALA A 46 18.04 8.20 -19.45
C ALA A 46 18.07 9.62 -20.07
N PHE A 47 19.27 10.17 -20.27
CA PHE A 47 19.50 11.55 -20.69
C PHE A 47 19.02 11.87 -22.12
N LEU A 48 19.25 10.97 -23.08
CA LEU A 48 18.97 11.25 -24.50
C LEU A 48 17.45 11.36 -24.79
N PRO A 49 16.60 10.46 -24.28
CA PRO A 49 15.18 10.51 -24.59
C PRO A 49 14.41 11.65 -23.93
N MET A 50 14.86 12.10 -22.75
CA MET A 50 14.28 13.25 -22.04
C MET A 50 14.69 14.57 -22.70
N LEU A 51 15.92 14.66 -23.22
CA LEU A 51 16.33 15.73 -24.12
C LEU A 51 15.48 15.78 -25.39
N PHE A 52 15.13 14.61 -25.95
CA PHE A 52 14.27 14.53 -27.13
C PHE A 52 12.83 14.97 -26.83
N ALA A 53 12.26 14.58 -25.68
CA ALA A 53 10.96 15.07 -25.20
C ALA A 53 10.93 16.59 -25.07
N ALA A 54 11.95 17.14 -24.41
CA ALA A 54 12.10 18.57 -24.20
C ALA A 54 12.27 19.30 -25.54
N ALA A 55 13.00 18.72 -26.49
CA ALA A 55 13.13 19.27 -27.85
C ALA A 55 11.80 19.25 -28.61
N VAL A 56 11.02 18.17 -28.53
CA VAL A 56 9.67 18.09 -29.13
C VAL A 56 8.74 19.12 -28.49
N GLY A 57 8.69 19.21 -27.16
CA GLY A 57 7.89 20.21 -26.45
C GLY A 57 8.31 21.64 -26.78
N ALA A 58 9.61 21.90 -26.95
CA ALA A 58 10.12 23.19 -27.36
C ALA A 58 9.73 23.54 -28.81
N LEU A 59 9.84 22.58 -29.74
CA LEU A 59 9.43 22.75 -31.13
C LEU A 59 7.93 23.05 -31.22
N VAL A 60 7.09 22.25 -30.56
CA VAL A 60 5.63 22.44 -30.52
C VAL A 60 5.28 23.76 -29.86
N GLY A 61 5.89 24.07 -28.71
CA GLY A 61 5.69 25.33 -28.00
C GLY A 61 6.05 26.56 -28.82
N SER A 62 7.01 26.44 -29.73
CA SER A 62 7.45 27.50 -30.65
C SER A 62 6.60 27.64 -31.93
N ALA A 63 5.58 26.79 -32.13
CA ALA A 63 4.76 26.75 -33.35
C ALA A 63 3.67 27.84 -33.43
N GLY A 64 3.78 28.92 -32.64
CA GLY A 64 2.85 30.06 -32.69
C GLY A 64 1.41 29.66 -32.40
N MET A 65 0.49 30.02 -33.31
CA MET A 65 -0.95 29.75 -33.18
C MET A 65 -1.32 28.26 -33.27
N TRP A 66 -0.44 27.41 -33.82
CA TRP A 66 -0.70 25.98 -34.04
C TRP A 66 -0.23 25.09 -32.89
N ARG A 67 0.43 25.65 -31.87
CA ARG A 67 1.04 24.88 -30.77
C ARG A 67 0.06 23.95 -30.06
N PHE A 68 -1.17 24.39 -29.78
CA PHE A 68 -2.18 23.58 -29.11
C PHE A 68 -2.78 22.51 -30.03
N VAL A 69 -2.78 22.75 -31.34
CA VAL A 69 -3.23 21.77 -32.35
C VAL A 69 -2.18 20.67 -32.52
N LEU A 70 -0.89 21.02 -32.44
CA LEU A 70 0.22 20.08 -32.60
C LEU A 70 0.57 19.33 -31.30
N LEU A 71 0.12 19.82 -30.15
CA LEU A 71 0.39 19.28 -28.82
C LEU A 71 -0.05 17.82 -28.64
N VAL A 72 -1.32 17.55 -28.94
CA VAL A 72 -1.91 16.21 -28.77
C VAL A 72 -1.25 15.17 -29.69
N PRO A 73 -1.13 15.39 -31.02
CA PRO A 73 -0.50 14.39 -31.89
C PRO A 73 1.01 14.25 -31.62
N ALA A 74 1.71 15.31 -31.23
CA ALA A 74 3.13 15.22 -30.88
C ALA A 74 3.35 14.49 -29.56
N GLY A 75 2.52 14.74 -28.54
CA GLY A 75 2.57 14.04 -27.26
C GLY A 75 2.25 12.55 -27.42
N ALA A 76 1.21 12.21 -28.18
CA ALA A 76 0.86 10.83 -28.47
C ALA A 76 1.98 10.11 -29.24
N LEU A 77 2.50 10.72 -30.31
CA LEU A 77 3.58 10.14 -31.10
C LEU A 77 4.86 9.96 -30.28
N TYR A 78 5.24 10.98 -29.49
CA TYR A 78 6.39 10.90 -28.59
C TYR A 78 6.23 9.75 -27.60
N THR A 79 5.08 9.65 -26.95
CA THR A 79 4.80 8.62 -25.94
C THR A 79 4.87 7.22 -26.55
N ILE A 80 4.29 7.03 -27.72
CA ILE A 80 4.33 5.74 -28.43
C ILE A 80 5.78 5.38 -28.78
N VAL A 81 6.53 6.31 -29.35
CA VAL A 81 7.95 6.08 -29.72
C VAL A 81 8.82 5.85 -28.50
N ALA A 82 8.53 6.57 -27.41
CA ALA A 82 9.24 6.49 -26.15
C ALA A 82 9.08 5.12 -25.48
N VAL A 83 7.84 4.65 -25.35
CA VAL A 83 7.54 3.44 -24.59
C VAL A 83 7.77 2.18 -25.43
N TYR A 84 7.37 2.21 -26.69
CA TYR A 84 7.32 1.02 -27.54
C TYR A 84 8.32 1.02 -28.69
N GLY A 85 9.09 2.10 -28.88
CA GLY A 85 9.94 2.28 -30.05
C GLY A 85 9.14 2.63 -31.31
N MET A 86 9.74 2.42 -32.48
CA MET A 86 9.12 2.83 -33.75
C MET A 86 7.81 2.07 -34.01
N PRO A 87 6.67 2.77 -34.20
CA PRO A 87 5.41 2.10 -34.53
C PRO A 87 5.50 1.39 -35.89
N PRO A 88 4.62 0.41 -36.18
CA PRO A 88 4.64 -0.38 -37.41
C PRO A 88 4.10 0.42 -38.63
N VAL A 89 4.74 1.54 -38.96
CA VAL A 89 4.29 2.49 -40.00
C VAL A 89 4.19 1.83 -41.38
N PHE A 90 5.02 0.82 -41.65
CA PHE A 90 5.06 0.10 -42.93
C PHE A 90 4.33 -1.25 -42.92
N SER A 91 3.70 -1.63 -41.79
CA SER A 91 3.05 -2.94 -41.62
C SER A 91 1.59 -2.79 -41.17
N PRO A 92 0.63 -2.60 -42.12
CA PRO A 92 -0.78 -2.37 -41.80
C PRO A 92 -1.44 -3.45 -40.90
N GLY A 93 -0.97 -4.69 -41.00
CA GLY A 93 -1.48 -5.82 -40.19
C GLY A 93 -1.06 -5.81 -38.73
N GLU A 94 0.01 -5.08 -38.38
CA GLU A 94 0.57 -5.04 -37.02
C GLU A 94 -0.05 -3.95 -36.14
N TRP A 95 -0.81 -3.02 -36.73
CA TRP A 95 -1.48 -1.95 -35.99
C TRP A 95 -2.51 -2.44 -34.99
N ARG A 96 -3.24 -3.52 -35.31
CA ARG A 96 -4.24 -4.11 -34.39
C ARG A 96 -3.56 -4.72 -33.16
N PRO A 97 -2.62 -5.67 -33.29
CA PRO A 97 -1.86 -6.19 -32.14
C PRO A 97 -1.16 -5.11 -31.33
N PHE A 98 -0.58 -4.10 -32.00
CA PHE A 98 0.09 -2.99 -31.34
C PHE A 98 -0.87 -2.15 -30.50
N GLY A 99 -2.06 -1.83 -31.03
CA GLY A 99 -3.09 -1.13 -30.27
C GLY A 99 -3.62 -1.91 -29.07
N TYR A 100 -3.79 -3.23 -29.20
CA TYR A 100 -4.18 -4.09 -28.08
C TYR A 100 -3.12 -4.12 -26.97
N ARG A 101 -1.83 -4.17 -27.34
CA ARG A 101 -0.74 -4.09 -26.37
C ARG A 101 -0.81 -2.81 -25.55
N ILE A 102 -0.90 -1.65 -26.22
CA ILE A 102 -1.02 -0.35 -25.54
C ILE A 102 -2.26 -0.32 -24.63
N GLY A 103 -3.39 -0.85 -25.10
CA GLY A 103 -4.63 -0.91 -24.32
C GLY A 103 -4.50 -1.75 -23.06
N ASN A 104 -3.92 -2.94 -23.17
CA ASN A 104 -3.68 -3.83 -22.03
C ASN A 104 -2.70 -3.18 -21.05
N ASP A 105 -1.58 -2.65 -21.53
CA ASP A 105 -0.57 -2.04 -20.68
C ASP A 105 -1.16 -0.86 -19.89
N VAL A 106 -2.04 -0.04 -20.49
CA VAL A 106 -2.76 1.04 -19.79
C VAL A 106 -3.73 0.51 -18.73
N ILE A 107 -4.43 -0.60 -19.00
CA ILE A 107 -5.32 -1.24 -18.01
C ILE A 107 -4.48 -1.80 -16.86
N ASP A 108 -3.40 -2.51 -17.16
CA ASP A 108 -2.48 -3.07 -16.17
C ASP A 108 -1.89 -1.96 -15.31
N ALA A 109 -1.47 -0.85 -15.92
CA ALA A 109 -1.00 0.32 -15.20
C ALA A 109 -2.08 0.99 -14.34
N ALA A 110 -3.34 1.00 -14.78
CA ALA A 110 -4.44 1.51 -13.96
C ALA A 110 -4.74 0.59 -12.76
N ILE A 111 -4.59 -0.73 -12.94
CA ILE A 111 -4.69 -1.72 -11.87
C ILE A 111 -3.54 -1.54 -10.88
N VAL A 112 -2.31 -1.45 -11.36
CA VAL A 112 -1.11 -1.16 -10.55
C VAL A 112 -1.30 0.15 -9.77
N MET A 113 -1.72 1.23 -10.43
CA MET A 113 -1.94 2.51 -9.76
C MET A 113 -3.08 2.51 -8.74
N TYR A 114 -4.02 1.56 -8.85
CA TYR A 114 -5.12 1.39 -7.91
C TYR A 114 -4.76 0.46 -6.75
N ALA A 115 -3.97 -0.57 -7.01
CA ALA A 115 -3.64 -1.64 -6.08
C ALA A 115 -2.36 -1.37 -5.29
N GLU A 116 -1.39 -0.68 -5.87
CA GLU A 116 -0.10 -0.41 -5.24
C GLU A 116 -0.07 1.01 -4.66
N PRO A 117 0.42 1.20 -3.43
CA PRO A 117 0.81 2.53 -2.99
C PRO A 117 2.09 2.98 -3.69
N VAL A 118 2.26 4.29 -3.86
CA VAL A 118 3.49 4.88 -4.40
C VAL A 118 4.71 4.44 -3.57
N PRO A 119 5.86 4.11 -4.20
CA PRO A 119 6.15 4.14 -5.65
C PRO A 119 5.68 2.88 -6.40
N TYR A 120 5.07 3.08 -7.58
CA TYR A 120 4.60 2.00 -8.46
C TYR A 120 5.74 1.27 -9.15
N ASP A 121 5.51 0.00 -9.48
CA ASP A 121 6.37 -0.70 -10.43
C ASP A 121 6.37 -0.07 -11.82
N LEU A 122 7.54 -0.02 -12.45
CA LEU A 122 7.72 0.54 -13.79
C LEU A 122 7.01 -0.31 -14.85
N ALA A 123 5.74 0.00 -15.12
CA ALA A 123 4.97 -0.62 -16.20
C ALA A 123 4.89 0.28 -17.44
N PRO A 124 4.88 -0.28 -18.67
CA PRO A 124 4.75 0.49 -19.91
C PRO A 124 3.54 1.44 -19.92
N GLY A 125 2.40 0.99 -19.40
CA GLY A 125 1.19 1.81 -19.35
C GLY A 125 1.29 3.05 -18.47
N ILE A 126 2.10 3.03 -17.41
CA ILE A 126 2.29 4.19 -16.53
C ILE A 126 2.95 5.33 -17.32
N PHE A 127 3.97 5.01 -18.13
CA PHE A 127 4.61 5.98 -19.01
C PHE A 127 3.65 6.49 -20.10
N VAL A 128 2.76 5.62 -20.59
CA VAL A 128 1.71 6.04 -21.55
C VAL A 128 0.77 7.07 -20.94
N MET A 129 0.49 6.99 -19.64
CA MET A 129 -0.35 7.95 -18.93
C MET A 129 0.39 9.25 -18.56
N ILE A 130 1.64 9.16 -18.10
CA ILE A 130 2.37 10.31 -17.54
C ILE A 130 3.06 11.17 -18.62
N LEU A 131 3.70 10.56 -19.63
CA LEU A 131 4.48 11.32 -20.64
C LEU A 131 3.65 12.36 -21.42
N PRO A 132 2.39 12.09 -21.83
CA PRO A 132 1.57 13.11 -22.46
C PRO A 132 1.36 14.33 -21.56
N ALA A 133 1.08 14.12 -20.27
CA ALA A 133 0.90 15.21 -19.31
C ALA A 133 2.17 16.06 -19.18
N VAL A 134 3.35 15.42 -19.10
CA VAL A 134 4.65 16.11 -19.07
C VAL A 134 4.87 16.93 -20.36
N VAL A 135 4.56 16.38 -21.54
CA VAL A 135 4.69 17.09 -22.82
C VAL A 135 3.73 18.29 -22.87
N VAL A 136 2.50 18.13 -22.40
CA VAL A 136 1.52 19.23 -22.33
C VAL A 136 2.06 20.35 -21.44
N LEU A 137 2.55 20.01 -20.25
CA LEU A 137 3.05 20.96 -19.26
C LEU A 137 4.32 21.66 -19.74
N ALA A 138 5.28 20.92 -20.33
CA ALA A 138 6.48 21.48 -20.93
C ALA A 138 6.16 22.43 -22.09
N THR A 139 5.17 22.08 -22.90
CA THR A 139 4.71 22.95 -24.00
C THR A 139 4.03 24.21 -23.46
N PHE A 140 3.21 24.09 -22.42
CA PHE A 140 2.54 25.22 -21.77
C PHE A 140 3.57 26.16 -21.13
N ALA A 141 4.52 25.62 -20.36
CA ALA A 141 5.60 26.38 -19.76
C ALA A 141 6.43 27.09 -20.83
N THR A 142 6.80 26.41 -21.91
CA THR A 142 7.55 27.01 -23.03
C THR A 142 6.76 28.10 -23.74
N SER A 143 5.45 27.89 -23.92
CA SER A 143 4.54 28.86 -24.51
C SER A 143 4.44 30.13 -23.66
N ALA A 144 4.24 29.99 -22.34
CA ALA A 144 4.18 31.10 -21.40
C ALA A 144 5.50 31.92 -21.40
N ALA A 145 6.64 31.23 -21.55
CA ALA A 145 7.94 31.88 -21.58
C ALA A 145 8.14 32.70 -22.86
N LEU A 146 7.77 32.11 -24.01
CA LEU A 146 8.06 32.68 -25.34
C LEU A 146 7.06 33.74 -25.79
N TYR A 147 5.78 33.58 -25.47
CA TYR A 147 4.70 34.41 -26.03
C TYR A 147 4.09 35.37 -25.03
N GLU A 148 4.02 34.99 -23.76
CA GLU A 148 3.44 35.85 -22.71
C GLU A 148 4.50 36.71 -22.02
N GLY A 149 5.79 36.48 -22.31
CA GLY A 149 6.91 37.23 -21.74
C GLY A 149 7.01 37.07 -20.21
N SER A 150 6.37 36.05 -19.66
CA SER A 150 6.29 35.78 -18.22
C SER A 150 7.08 34.51 -17.89
N PRO A 151 8.41 34.60 -17.75
CA PRO A 151 9.23 33.44 -17.36
C PRO A 151 8.85 32.90 -15.97
N VAL A 152 8.18 33.72 -15.14
CA VAL A 152 7.63 33.32 -13.84
C VAL A 152 6.55 32.25 -13.99
N LEU A 153 5.63 32.38 -14.97
CA LEU A 153 4.58 31.38 -15.21
C LEU A 153 5.15 30.04 -15.69
N SER A 154 6.24 30.08 -16.45
CA SER A 154 6.93 28.87 -16.92
C SER A 154 7.63 28.11 -15.83
N VAL A 155 8.32 28.84 -14.93
CA VAL A 155 8.98 28.25 -13.76
C VAL A 155 7.96 27.76 -12.75
N ALA A 156 6.84 28.49 -12.56
CA ALA A 156 5.75 28.03 -11.71
C ALA A 156 5.10 26.76 -12.28
N ALA A 157 4.82 26.69 -13.58
CA ALA A 157 4.23 25.50 -14.20
C ALA A 157 5.18 24.29 -14.12
N LEU A 158 6.46 24.46 -14.46
CA LEU A 158 7.46 23.38 -14.38
C LEU A 158 7.73 22.97 -12.92
N GLY A 159 7.87 23.94 -12.02
CA GLY A 159 8.12 23.69 -10.59
C GLY A 159 6.93 23.05 -9.88
N LEU A 160 5.70 23.43 -10.21
CA LEU A 160 4.51 22.77 -9.69
C LEU A 160 4.40 21.34 -10.22
N THR A 161 4.70 21.13 -11.51
CA THR A 161 4.68 19.79 -12.13
C THR A 161 5.73 18.86 -11.51
N ILE A 162 6.97 19.35 -11.38
CA ILE A 162 8.07 18.59 -10.76
C ILE A 162 7.78 18.39 -9.28
N GLY A 163 7.18 19.38 -8.61
CA GLY A 163 6.75 19.27 -7.21
C GLY A 163 5.73 18.16 -7.04
N VAL A 164 4.65 18.18 -7.82
CA VAL A 164 3.59 17.15 -7.81
C VAL A 164 4.15 15.77 -8.17
N LEU A 165 5.02 15.66 -9.19
CA LEU A 165 5.65 14.39 -9.54
C LEU A 165 6.62 13.90 -8.46
N SER A 166 7.37 14.79 -7.81
CA SER A 166 8.27 14.43 -6.71
C SER A 166 7.52 14.02 -5.45
N THR A 167 6.33 14.58 -5.20
CA THR A 167 5.43 14.11 -4.14
C THR A 167 4.72 12.81 -4.49
N VAL A 168 4.74 12.41 -5.76
CA VAL A 168 4.24 11.11 -6.24
C VAL A 168 5.39 10.10 -6.38
N SER A 169 6.62 10.46 -5.99
CA SER A 169 7.79 9.57 -6.01
C SER A 169 8.61 9.82 -4.76
N PHE A 170 8.02 9.50 -3.60
CA PHE A 170 8.71 9.52 -2.32
C PHE A 170 9.58 8.27 -2.18
N GLU A 171 10.65 8.21 -2.97
CA GLU A 171 11.88 7.61 -2.43
C GLU A 171 12.48 8.62 -1.44
N ASP A 172 12.96 8.13 -0.30
CA ASP A 172 13.71 8.90 0.69
C ASP A 172 14.94 9.57 0.05
N GLY A 173 14.74 10.74 -0.57
CA GLY A 173 15.84 11.41 -1.28
C GLY A 173 15.49 12.52 -2.27
N ALA A 174 14.25 12.61 -2.80
CA ALA A 174 13.93 13.58 -3.85
C ALA A 174 13.71 15.02 -3.35
N GLY A 175 13.26 15.20 -2.10
CA GLY A 175 12.94 16.52 -1.51
C GLY A 175 14.08 17.55 -1.53
N PRO A 176 15.32 17.17 -1.19
CA PRO A 176 16.49 18.05 -1.30
C PRO A 176 16.77 18.53 -2.74
N PHE A 177 16.61 17.65 -3.73
CA PHE A 177 16.83 17.99 -5.14
C PHE A 177 15.74 18.92 -5.68
N PHE A 178 14.49 18.75 -5.25
CA PHE A 178 13.40 19.70 -5.55
C PHE A 178 13.66 21.08 -4.94
N ALA A 179 14.12 21.15 -3.69
CA ALA A 179 14.50 22.40 -3.05
C ALA A 179 15.64 23.11 -3.81
N ILE A 180 16.67 22.36 -4.23
CA ILE A 180 17.77 22.89 -5.06
C ILE A 180 17.26 23.38 -6.42
N PHE A 181 16.38 22.61 -7.09
CA PHE A 181 15.77 23.02 -8.35
C PHE A 181 15.02 24.34 -8.22
N LEU A 182 14.20 24.48 -7.16
CA LEU A 182 13.37 25.65 -6.93
C LEU A 182 14.25 26.88 -6.61
N VAL A 183 15.31 26.70 -5.82
CA VAL A 183 16.33 27.74 -5.57
C VAL A 183 17.04 28.16 -6.86
N CYS A 184 17.45 27.21 -7.70
CA CYS A 184 18.12 27.48 -8.98
C CYS A 184 17.18 28.17 -9.98
N ALA A 185 15.91 27.75 -10.04
CA ALA A 185 14.91 28.32 -10.94
C ALA A 185 14.55 29.75 -10.53
N VAL A 186 14.41 30.01 -9.22
CA VAL A 186 14.25 31.37 -8.68
C VAL A 186 15.50 32.21 -8.95
N GLY A 187 16.71 31.66 -8.74
CA GLY A 187 17.97 32.33 -9.05
C GLY A 187 18.08 32.73 -10.53
N LEU A 188 17.67 31.85 -11.44
CA LEU A 188 17.64 32.10 -12.89
C LEU A 188 16.60 33.17 -13.27
N LEU A 189 15.44 33.20 -12.62
CA LEU A 189 14.44 34.27 -12.81
C LEU A 189 14.97 35.64 -12.37
N LEU A 190 15.64 35.69 -11.22
CA LEU A 190 16.25 36.90 -10.69
C LEU A 190 17.39 37.39 -11.62
N ALA A 191 18.19 36.47 -12.15
CA ALA A 191 19.25 36.78 -13.10
C ALA A 191 18.70 37.23 -14.47
N ALA A 192 17.67 36.57 -15.00
CA ALA A 192 17.05 36.92 -16.28
C ALA A 192 16.38 38.31 -16.27
N GLY A 193 15.81 38.72 -15.13
CA GLY A 193 15.28 40.07 -14.92
C GLY A 193 16.34 41.18 -14.94
N SER A 194 17.63 40.84 -14.80
CA SER A 194 18.72 41.83 -14.77
C SER A 194 19.30 42.19 -16.15
N VAL A 195 19.00 41.41 -17.19
CA VAL A 195 19.66 41.51 -18.51
C VAL A 195 18.82 42.26 -19.56
N GLY A 196 17.59 42.66 -19.25
CA GLY A 196 16.74 43.47 -20.15
C GLY A 196 15.92 44.51 -19.40
N ALA A 197 16.37 45.78 -19.47
CA ALA A 197 15.68 47.01 -19.07
C ALA A 197 14.60 46.89 -17.97
N GLY A 198 15.04 46.94 -16.72
CA GLY A 198 14.18 47.16 -15.56
C GLY A 198 14.42 46.13 -14.48
N VAL A 199 14.83 46.60 -13.29
CA VAL A 199 14.87 45.83 -12.04
C VAL A 199 13.68 44.86 -11.99
N PRO A 200 13.86 43.56 -11.67
CA PRO A 200 12.72 42.65 -11.54
C PRO A 200 11.71 43.30 -10.60
N GLY A 201 10.53 43.63 -11.11
CA GLY A 201 9.52 44.37 -10.35
C GLY A 201 9.24 43.63 -9.05
N ARG A 202 9.06 44.35 -7.94
CA ARG A 202 8.78 43.78 -6.61
C ARG A 202 7.68 42.70 -6.63
N ALA A 203 6.78 42.77 -7.62
CA ALA A 203 5.76 41.76 -7.92
C ALA A 203 6.31 40.39 -8.36
N ALA A 204 7.36 40.33 -9.20
CA ALA A 204 7.97 39.07 -9.63
C ALA A 204 8.73 38.38 -8.49
N LEU A 205 9.40 39.18 -7.65
CA LEU A 205 10.05 38.71 -6.41
C LEU A 205 9.02 38.18 -5.40
N ALA A 206 7.91 38.89 -5.22
CA ALA A 206 6.83 38.47 -4.35
C ALA A 206 6.13 37.20 -4.87
N ALA A 207 5.90 37.08 -6.18
CA ALA A 207 5.29 35.90 -6.79
C ALA A 207 6.21 34.67 -6.68
N GLY A 208 7.51 34.83 -6.92
CA GLY A 208 8.48 33.74 -6.72
C GLY A 208 8.55 33.28 -5.27
N ALA A 209 8.63 34.22 -4.32
CA ALA A 209 8.60 33.90 -2.89
C ALA A 209 7.30 33.24 -2.45
N ALA A 210 6.16 33.65 -3.00
CA ALA A 210 4.85 33.04 -2.71
C ALA A 210 4.77 31.60 -3.23
N VAL A 211 5.28 31.30 -4.42
CA VAL A 211 5.33 29.93 -4.96
C VAL A 211 6.26 29.04 -4.14
N VAL A 212 7.44 29.55 -3.73
CA VAL A 212 8.36 28.85 -2.81
C VAL A 212 7.65 28.53 -1.49
N ALA A 213 6.99 29.53 -0.90
CA ALA A 213 6.28 29.36 0.36
C ALA A 213 5.14 28.34 0.21
N LEU A 214 4.34 28.42 -0.85
CA LEU A 214 3.25 27.48 -1.12
C LEU A 214 3.78 26.05 -1.29
N ALA A 215 4.86 25.85 -2.06
CA ALA A 215 5.48 24.53 -2.24
C ALA A 215 6.03 23.94 -0.94
N LEU A 216 6.50 24.78 0.00
CA LEU A 216 6.99 24.34 1.32
C LEU A 216 5.89 24.17 2.37
N LEU A 217 4.74 24.83 2.19
CA LEU A 217 3.61 24.81 3.13
C LEU A 217 2.56 23.76 2.76
N VAL A 218 2.30 23.53 1.47
CA VAL A 218 1.28 22.57 0.99
C VAL A 218 1.46 21.17 1.59
N PRO A 219 2.67 20.59 1.68
CA PRO A 219 2.87 19.29 2.33
C PRO A 219 2.61 19.28 3.85
N ARG A 220 2.48 20.47 4.47
CA ARG A 220 2.28 20.64 5.92
C ARG A 220 0.85 21.08 6.27
N LEU A 221 -0.02 21.25 5.27
CA LEU A 221 -1.42 21.58 5.51
C LEU A 221 -2.16 20.28 5.86
N PRO A 222 -2.95 20.25 6.95
CA PRO A 222 -3.84 19.14 7.24
C PRO A 222 -4.97 19.18 6.21
N PHE A 223 -4.91 18.30 5.21
CA PHE A 223 -6.06 18.07 4.35
C PHE A 223 -7.00 17.15 5.12
N ASP A 224 -8.11 17.67 5.65
CA ASP A 224 -9.16 16.84 6.25
C ASP A 224 -9.74 15.90 5.19
N ASP A 225 -9.83 14.60 5.53
CA ASP A 225 -10.32 13.50 4.67
C ASP A 225 -11.73 13.73 4.08
N ALA A 226 -12.48 14.69 4.62
CA ALA A 226 -13.90 14.89 4.29
C ALA A 226 -14.19 15.81 3.08
N THR A 227 -13.21 16.44 2.43
CA THR A 227 -13.49 17.56 1.50
C THR A 227 -13.39 17.26 0.00
N ILE A 228 -13.14 16.01 -0.41
CA ILE A 228 -13.13 15.65 -1.83
C ILE A 228 -14.22 14.60 -2.10
N SER A 229 -15.36 15.07 -2.61
CA SER A 229 -16.48 14.23 -3.07
C SER A 229 -15.98 13.12 -4.01
N PRO A 230 -16.49 11.87 -3.88
CA PRO A 230 -16.04 10.72 -4.66
C PRO A 230 -16.37 10.93 -6.13
N GLY A 231 -15.34 11.17 -6.93
CA GLY A 231 -15.42 11.24 -8.38
C GLY A 231 -14.35 10.36 -8.99
N ILE A 232 -14.64 9.07 -9.19
CA ILE A 232 -13.85 8.04 -9.92
C ILE A 232 -12.41 7.78 -9.41
N ILE A 233 -11.75 8.76 -8.80
CA ILE A 233 -10.37 8.73 -8.32
C ILE A 233 -10.36 9.42 -6.96
N ASP A 234 -9.92 8.71 -5.92
CA ASP A 234 -9.70 9.26 -4.58
C ASP A 234 -8.32 9.94 -4.53
N TRP A 235 -8.33 11.27 -4.44
CA TRP A 235 -7.13 12.10 -4.53
C TRP A 235 -6.33 12.16 -3.23
N THR A 236 -6.91 11.71 -2.10
CA THR A 236 -6.25 11.73 -0.78
C THR A 236 -5.12 10.69 -0.70
N ARG A 237 -5.30 9.53 -1.36
CA ARG A 237 -4.33 8.41 -1.40
C ARG A 237 -3.11 8.64 -2.29
N ILE A 238 -3.14 9.63 -3.19
CA ILE A 238 -2.06 9.90 -4.14
C ILE A 238 -0.96 10.79 -3.54
N GLY A 239 -1.23 11.47 -2.41
CA GLY A 239 -0.36 12.53 -1.88
C GLY A 239 0.20 12.34 -0.46
N THR A 240 -0.28 11.35 0.29
CA THR A 240 0.18 11.09 1.66
C THR A 240 1.25 10.01 1.65
N GLY A 241 2.53 10.42 1.68
CA GLY A 241 3.71 9.54 1.83
C GLY A 241 3.81 8.84 3.19
N GLY A 242 2.72 8.22 3.66
CA GLY A 242 2.66 7.38 4.84
C GLY A 242 2.79 5.87 4.53
N THR A 243 2.98 5.50 3.27
CA THR A 243 2.86 4.11 2.78
C THR A 243 4.11 3.25 2.95
N SER A 244 5.21 3.80 3.49
CA SER A 244 6.48 3.08 3.72
C SER A 244 6.51 2.23 4.99
N ARG A 245 5.48 2.34 5.84
CA ARG A 245 5.12 1.28 6.77
C ARG A 245 4.01 0.52 6.10
N LEU A 246 4.26 -0.75 5.79
CA LEU A 246 3.25 -1.64 5.24
C LEU A 246 1.89 -1.42 5.90
N ASP A 247 0.95 -1.04 5.07
CA ASP A 247 -0.48 -1.18 5.28
C ASP A 247 -0.90 -2.67 5.14
N VAL A 248 -0.07 -3.59 5.69
CA VAL A 248 -0.61 -4.80 6.35
C VAL A 248 -0.86 -4.44 7.81
N GLN A 249 -1.45 -3.26 8.02
CA GLN A 249 -2.63 -3.29 8.83
C GLN A 249 -3.61 -4.18 8.06
N ALA A 250 -3.83 -5.37 8.59
CA ALA A 250 -5.21 -5.81 8.70
C ALA A 250 -6.05 -4.54 8.96
N ASP A 251 -7.15 -4.34 8.25
CA ASP A 251 -8.07 -3.23 8.50
C ASP A 251 -8.78 -3.39 9.87
N VAL A 252 -8.03 -3.83 10.90
CA VAL A 252 -8.22 -3.49 12.31
C VAL A 252 -8.20 -1.98 12.27
N GLY A 253 -9.39 -1.37 12.14
CA GLY A 253 -9.62 0.01 11.75
C GLY A 253 -8.82 1.08 12.49
N ASP A 254 -9.26 2.33 12.40
CA ASP A 254 -8.58 3.54 12.91
C ASP A 254 -8.18 3.55 14.42
N TYR A 255 -8.27 2.44 15.15
CA TYR A 255 -7.87 2.20 16.54
C TYR A 255 -6.49 2.74 16.91
N LEU A 256 -5.57 2.83 15.95
CA LEU A 256 -4.20 3.27 16.17
C LEU A 256 -3.98 4.78 16.01
N ALA A 257 -5.04 5.58 15.80
CA ALA A 257 -4.93 7.03 15.78
C ALA A 257 -4.37 7.61 17.09
N ALA A 258 -4.60 6.93 18.23
CA ALA A 258 -4.15 7.36 19.54
C ALA A 258 -2.66 7.07 19.83
N GLY A 259 -2.02 6.16 19.07
CA GLY A 259 -0.62 5.78 19.23
C GLY A 259 -0.38 4.53 20.10
N ARG A 260 0.88 4.06 20.14
CA ARG A 260 1.26 2.77 20.74
C ARG A 260 1.10 2.72 22.27
N ASP A 261 1.37 3.82 22.96
CA ASP A 261 1.34 3.88 24.42
C ASP A 261 -0.04 4.29 24.97
N ALA A 262 -1.02 4.53 24.10
CA ALA A 262 -2.36 4.92 24.51
C ALA A 262 -3.09 3.71 25.09
N GLU A 263 -3.70 3.89 26.27
CA GLU A 263 -4.64 2.92 26.84
C GLU A 263 -5.93 2.94 26.01
N LEU A 264 -6.22 1.83 25.33
CA LEU A 264 -7.36 1.69 24.44
C LEU A 264 -8.56 1.07 25.15
N PHE A 265 -8.32 0.03 25.95
CA PHE A 265 -9.37 -0.69 26.67
C PHE A 265 -8.92 -1.04 28.09
N ARG A 266 -9.88 -1.12 28.99
CA ARG A 266 -9.75 -1.74 30.30
C ARG A 266 -10.70 -2.93 30.36
N VAL A 267 -10.18 -4.08 30.73
CA VAL A 267 -10.92 -5.35 30.71
C VAL A 267 -10.88 -5.98 32.10
N GLU A 268 -12.04 -6.14 32.72
CA GLU A 268 -12.19 -6.97 33.91
C GLU A 268 -12.48 -8.42 33.49
N SER A 269 -11.65 -9.37 33.92
CA SER A 269 -11.77 -10.79 33.61
C SER A 269 -11.12 -11.64 34.70
N SER A 270 -11.68 -12.82 34.97
CA SER A 270 -11.10 -13.76 35.94
C SER A 270 -9.75 -14.36 35.52
N GLU A 271 -9.36 -14.19 34.26
CA GLU A 271 -8.12 -14.70 33.69
C GLU A 271 -7.69 -13.89 32.45
N PRO A 272 -6.38 -13.86 32.12
CA PRO A 272 -5.90 -13.18 30.92
C PRO A 272 -6.25 -13.99 29.67
N LEU A 273 -6.72 -13.32 28.62
CA LEU A 273 -7.03 -13.92 27.33
C LEU A 273 -6.48 -13.08 26.18
N LEU A 274 -6.49 -13.66 24.98
CA LEU A 274 -6.46 -12.86 23.77
C LEU A 274 -7.84 -12.22 23.60
N TRP A 275 -7.86 -10.89 23.54
CA TRP A 275 -9.06 -10.11 23.35
C TRP A 275 -9.40 -10.06 21.86
N ARG A 276 -10.19 -11.03 21.37
CA ARG A 276 -10.55 -11.14 19.95
C ARG A 276 -11.56 -10.06 19.57
N GLY A 277 -11.27 -9.33 18.50
CA GLY A 277 -12.23 -8.43 17.85
C GLY A 277 -12.96 -9.11 16.71
N GLY A 278 -12.22 -9.75 15.80
CA GLY A 278 -12.80 -10.45 14.65
C GLY A 278 -11.75 -11.13 13.79
N THR A 279 -12.14 -11.56 12.61
CA THR A 279 -11.27 -12.33 11.71
C THR A 279 -11.18 -11.72 10.32
N LEU A 280 -10.12 -12.08 9.61
CA LEU A 280 -9.84 -11.68 8.24
C LEU A 280 -9.69 -12.95 7.43
N ASP A 281 -10.53 -13.07 6.42
CA ASP A 281 -10.73 -14.29 5.67
C ASP A 281 -10.12 -14.22 4.27
N SER A 282 -10.06 -13.03 3.68
CA SER A 282 -9.58 -12.78 2.32
C SER A 282 -8.28 -11.98 2.30
N PHE A 283 -7.29 -12.51 1.58
CA PHE A 283 -6.00 -11.87 1.32
C PHE A 283 -5.78 -11.71 -0.19
N ASP A 284 -5.49 -10.47 -0.63
CA ASP A 284 -5.34 -10.12 -2.06
C ASP A 284 -3.88 -10.10 -2.55
N GLY A 285 -2.93 -10.39 -1.66
CA GLY A 285 -1.49 -10.31 -1.93
C GLY A 285 -0.81 -9.17 -1.19
N VAL A 286 -1.58 -8.17 -0.74
CA VAL A 286 -1.09 -7.00 -0.02
C VAL A 286 -1.80 -6.83 1.32
N ARG A 287 -3.13 -6.97 1.32
CA ARG A 287 -4.00 -6.63 2.45
C ARG A 287 -4.92 -7.78 2.81
N TRP A 288 -5.17 -7.89 4.11
CA TRP A 288 -6.23 -8.73 4.67
C TRP A 288 -7.53 -7.93 4.78
N SER A 289 -8.63 -8.55 4.38
CA SER A 289 -9.97 -7.98 4.43
C SER A 289 -10.93 -8.89 5.18
N ASP A 290 -11.89 -8.28 5.85
CA ASP A 290 -13.03 -8.92 6.49
C ASP A 290 -14.18 -8.98 5.48
N THR A 291 -14.58 -10.18 5.07
CA THR A 291 -15.78 -10.41 4.23
C THR A 291 -16.89 -11.13 4.99
N THR A 292 -16.83 -11.12 6.33
CA THR A 292 -17.82 -11.74 7.20
C THR A 292 -19.15 -11.00 7.11
N THR A 293 -20.24 -11.77 7.20
CA THR A 293 -21.59 -11.22 7.26
C THR A 293 -22.43 -12.07 8.19
N PRO A 294 -23.50 -11.55 8.80
CA PRO A 294 -24.37 -12.33 9.70
C PRO A 294 -25.01 -13.58 9.07
N VAL A 295 -24.95 -13.74 7.75
CA VAL A 295 -25.63 -14.82 6.99
C VAL A 295 -24.64 -15.79 6.34
N ALA A 296 -23.34 -15.44 6.28
CA ALA A 296 -22.33 -16.31 5.69
C ALA A 296 -22.08 -17.54 6.58
N ASP A 297 -21.70 -18.66 5.95
CA ASP A 297 -21.24 -19.86 6.63
C ASP A 297 -19.72 -19.91 6.55
N ASP A 298 -19.06 -19.72 7.69
CA ASP A 298 -17.60 -19.74 7.82
C ASP A 298 -17.10 -20.98 8.59
N GLY A 299 -17.94 -22.02 8.65
CA GLY A 299 -17.70 -23.22 9.44
C GLY A 299 -18.16 -23.09 10.88
N THR A 300 -18.16 -24.22 11.59
CA THR A 300 -18.50 -24.23 13.02
C THR A 300 -17.40 -23.55 13.82
N GLU A 301 -17.73 -22.50 14.58
CA GLU A 301 -16.76 -21.85 15.48
C GLU A 301 -16.22 -22.82 16.53
N LEU A 302 -17.12 -23.47 17.26
CA LEU A 302 -16.82 -24.46 18.27
C LEU A 302 -17.82 -25.63 18.22
N GLU A 303 -17.31 -26.84 18.05
CA GLU A 303 -18.15 -28.05 18.03
C GLU A 303 -18.69 -28.40 19.42
N ARG A 304 -19.93 -28.89 19.48
CA ARG A 304 -20.66 -29.11 20.76
C ARG A 304 -20.01 -30.13 21.70
N ASP A 305 -19.26 -31.08 21.14
CA ASP A 305 -18.60 -32.15 21.90
C ASP A 305 -17.20 -31.74 22.40
N VAL A 306 -16.76 -30.51 22.12
CA VAL A 306 -15.52 -29.94 22.63
C VAL A 306 -15.79 -29.29 23.98
N ASP A 307 -14.95 -29.62 24.97
CA ASP A 307 -15.03 -28.99 26.28
C ASP A 307 -14.70 -27.50 26.16
N SER A 308 -15.37 -26.65 26.93
CA SER A 308 -15.12 -25.22 26.92
C SER A 308 -15.36 -24.59 28.28
N ARG A 309 -14.59 -23.55 28.58
CA ARG A 309 -14.78 -22.72 29.77
C ARG A 309 -15.55 -21.47 29.40
N THR A 310 -16.51 -21.10 30.24
CA THR A 310 -17.24 -19.84 30.10
C THR A 310 -16.55 -18.77 30.94
N VAL A 311 -16.22 -17.65 30.32
CA VAL A 311 -15.61 -16.49 30.98
C VAL A 311 -16.42 -15.25 30.64
N THR A 312 -16.74 -14.46 31.65
CA THR A 312 -17.39 -13.15 31.48
C THR A 312 -16.33 -12.07 31.54
N GLN A 313 -16.37 -11.14 30.59
CA GLN A 313 -15.50 -9.97 30.55
C GLN A 313 -16.35 -8.71 30.57
N GLU A 314 -15.93 -7.72 31.35
CA GLU A 314 -16.43 -6.35 31.27
C GLU A 314 -15.36 -5.49 30.61
N VAL A 315 -15.73 -4.77 29.55
CA VAL A 315 -14.81 -3.96 28.76
C VAL A 315 -15.25 -2.51 28.82
N GLU A 316 -14.34 -1.64 29.20
CA GLU A 316 -14.45 -0.18 29.13
C GLU A 316 -13.55 0.33 28.00
N VAL A 317 -14.13 1.14 27.11
CA VAL A 317 -13.41 1.82 26.03
C VAL A 317 -12.80 3.11 26.58
N LEU A 318 -11.49 3.26 26.38
CA LEU A 318 -10.71 4.41 26.81
C LEU A 318 -10.40 5.29 25.58
N ASN A 319 -9.17 5.33 25.09
CA ASN A 319 -8.76 6.21 24.00
C ASN A 319 -8.92 5.56 22.62
N ALA A 320 -10.05 4.87 22.38
CA ALA A 320 -10.32 4.15 21.14
C ALA A 320 -11.72 4.46 20.59
N LYS A 321 -11.90 4.21 19.29
CA LYS A 321 -13.21 4.22 18.62
C LYS A 321 -13.37 2.95 17.80
N THR A 322 -14.38 2.13 18.11
CA THR A 322 -14.55 0.83 17.47
C THR A 322 -15.99 0.41 17.31
N ASP A 323 -16.31 -0.21 16.19
CA ASP A 323 -17.61 -0.79 15.89
C ASP A 323 -17.67 -2.31 16.16
N VAL A 324 -16.62 -2.89 16.73
CA VAL A 324 -16.57 -4.32 17.12
C VAL A 324 -16.40 -4.50 18.62
N LEU A 325 -16.96 -5.60 19.13
CA LEU A 325 -16.79 -6.00 20.52
C LEU A 325 -15.54 -6.85 20.66
N PHE A 326 -14.70 -6.51 21.62
CA PHE A 326 -13.56 -7.31 22.06
C PHE A 326 -14.02 -8.25 23.17
N GLY A 327 -13.69 -9.53 23.05
CA GLY A 327 -14.02 -10.53 24.05
C GLY A 327 -12.98 -11.63 24.12
N GLY A 328 -13.30 -12.74 24.77
CA GLY A 328 -12.48 -13.94 24.68
C GLY A 328 -12.53 -14.57 23.28
N TYR A 329 -12.72 -15.88 23.20
CA TYR A 329 -12.72 -16.60 21.92
C TYR A 329 -14.07 -16.48 21.17
N GLU A 330 -15.10 -17.24 21.54
CA GLU A 330 -16.43 -17.15 20.91
C GLU A 330 -17.35 -16.34 21.83
N ILE A 331 -17.80 -15.15 21.41
CA ILE A 331 -18.79 -14.36 22.16
C ILE A 331 -20.17 -14.98 21.94
N VAL A 332 -20.74 -15.54 23.01
CA VAL A 332 -22.07 -16.17 22.99
C VAL A 332 -23.19 -15.26 23.50
N ASN A 333 -22.83 -14.22 24.24
CA ASN A 333 -23.77 -13.24 24.76
C ASN A 333 -23.08 -11.89 24.97
N ALA A 334 -23.77 -10.80 24.65
CA ALA A 334 -23.35 -9.43 24.91
C ALA A 334 -24.48 -8.67 25.61
N THR A 335 -24.15 -7.88 26.63
CA THR A 335 -25.10 -7.05 27.38
C THR A 335 -24.54 -5.64 27.56
N GLY A 336 -25.43 -4.65 27.73
CA GLY A 336 -25.06 -3.24 27.77
C GLY A 336 -25.07 -2.56 26.39
N VAL A 337 -25.16 -3.34 25.32
CA VAL A 337 -25.14 -2.85 23.93
C VAL A 337 -26.07 -3.66 23.02
N PHE A 338 -26.57 -3.03 21.96
CA PHE A 338 -27.26 -3.71 20.86
C PHE A 338 -26.24 -4.01 19.75
N ALA A 339 -25.79 -5.25 19.68
CA ALA A 339 -24.80 -5.70 18.70
C ALA A 339 -25.35 -6.84 17.84
N ALA A 340 -24.88 -6.94 16.60
CA ALA A 340 -25.18 -7.99 15.66
C ALA A 340 -24.01 -8.99 15.61
N ARG A 341 -24.32 -10.29 15.57
CA ARG A 341 -23.32 -11.35 15.44
C ARG A 341 -22.98 -11.60 13.96
N ASN A 342 -21.70 -11.69 13.65
CA ASN A 342 -21.17 -12.03 12.32
C ASN A 342 -20.91 -13.54 12.17
N SER A 343 -20.61 -13.99 10.95
CA SER A 343 -20.39 -15.40 10.62
C SER A 343 -19.19 -16.02 11.34
N ASP A 344 -18.18 -15.22 11.68
CA ASP A 344 -17.01 -15.63 12.44
C ASP A 344 -17.20 -15.56 13.96
N SER A 345 -18.42 -15.32 14.43
CA SER A 345 -18.76 -15.13 15.84
C SER A 345 -18.22 -13.85 16.50
N SER A 346 -17.64 -12.93 15.72
CA SER A 346 -17.47 -11.55 16.16
C SER A 346 -18.82 -10.85 16.30
N TRP A 347 -18.84 -9.74 17.02
CA TRP A 347 -20.03 -8.93 17.18
C TRP A 347 -19.70 -7.48 16.83
N SER A 348 -20.57 -6.85 16.05
CA SER A 348 -20.43 -5.45 15.64
C SER A 348 -21.66 -4.62 15.99
N VAL A 349 -21.46 -3.31 16.09
CA VAL A 349 -22.47 -2.31 16.44
C VAL A 349 -22.64 -1.30 15.31
N ASP A 350 -23.86 -0.79 15.11
CA ASP A 350 -24.14 0.20 14.07
C ASP A 350 -23.53 1.58 14.39
N GLU A 351 -23.50 1.94 15.69
CA GLU A 351 -22.85 3.15 16.19
C GLU A 351 -21.54 2.75 16.90
N PRO A 352 -20.36 3.20 16.42
CA PRO A 352 -19.10 2.85 17.04
C PRO A 352 -19.02 3.32 18.49
N PHE A 353 -18.44 2.49 19.36
CA PHE A 353 -18.10 2.85 20.73
C PHE A 353 -17.13 4.02 20.76
N GLU A 354 -17.29 4.88 21.76
CA GLU A 354 -16.42 6.01 22.07
C GLU A 354 -15.87 5.91 23.50
N GLU A 355 -14.97 6.83 23.87
CA GLU A 355 -14.39 6.89 25.22
C GLU A 355 -15.48 6.94 26.30
N GLY A 356 -15.38 6.01 27.26
CA GLY A 356 -16.31 5.85 28.38
C GLY A 356 -17.46 4.88 28.13
N ASP A 357 -17.58 4.32 26.92
CA ASP A 357 -18.55 3.25 26.68
C ASP A 357 -18.11 1.94 27.33
N THR A 358 -19.10 1.20 27.85
CA THR A 358 -18.88 -0.07 28.54
C THR A 358 -19.79 -1.15 28.01
N TYR A 359 -19.29 -2.38 27.89
CA TYR A 359 -20.11 -3.54 27.58
C TYR A 359 -19.62 -4.78 28.31
N THR A 360 -20.51 -5.74 28.51
CA THR A 360 -20.17 -7.03 29.10
C THR A 360 -20.41 -8.13 28.08
N VAL A 361 -19.38 -8.96 27.86
CA VAL A 361 -19.46 -10.13 26.99
C VAL A 361 -19.27 -11.41 27.79
N THR A 362 -19.90 -12.48 27.33
CA THR A 362 -19.66 -13.83 27.84
C THR A 362 -19.10 -14.65 26.69
N SER A 363 -17.89 -15.16 26.87
CA SER A 363 -17.19 -15.94 25.87
C SER A 363 -17.03 -17.41 26.27
N GLN A 364 -17.10 -18.30 25.28
CA GLN A 364 -16.69 -19.70 25.43
C GLN A 364 -15.27 -19.85 24.92
N ILE A 365 -14.39 -20.41 25.75
CA ILE A 365 -12.98 -20.64 25.39
C ILE A 365 -12.76 -22.15 25.21
N PRO A 366 -12.33 -22.59 24.01
CA PRO A 366 -12.22 -24.00 23.68
C PRO A 366 -11.11 -24.66 24.49
N GLN A 367 -11.36 -25.89 24.96
CA GLN A 367 -10.41 -26.74 25.68
C GLN A 367 -10.32 -28.13 25.02
N PRO A 368 -10.03 -28.23 23.71
CA PRO A 368 -9.89 -29.52 23.04
C PRO A 368 -8.66 -30.25 23.58
N SER A 369 -8.78 -31.57 23.68
CA SER A 369 -7.60 -32.41 23.93
C SER A 369 -6.72 -32.47 22.69
N GLU A 370 -5.41 -32.63 22.89
CA GLU A 370 -4.46 -32.85 21.79
C GLU A 370 -4.89 -34.03 20.90
N GLY A 371 -5.45 -35.09 21.49
CA GLY A 371 -5.97 -36.23 20.75
C GLY A 371 -7.16 -35.90 19.84
N GLN A 372 -8.02 -34.94 20.21
CA GLN A 372 -9.10 -34.46 19.33
C GLN A 372 -8.54 -33.67 18.14
N LEU A 373 -7.54 -32.80 18.37
CA LEU A 373 -6.90 -32.02 17.32
C LEU A 373 -6.09 -32.92 16.35
N GLN A 374 -5.37 -33.91 16.87
CA GLN A 374 -4.64 -34.89 16.05
C GLN A 374 -5.56 -35.83 15.27
N ALA A 375 -6.72 -36.17 15.83
CA ALA A 375 -7.71 -37.02 15.16
C ALA A 375 -8.56 -36.25 14.13
N ALA A 376 -8.44 -34.92 14.06
CA ALA A 376 -9.12 -34.11 13.07
C ALA A 376 -8.69 -34.56 11.66
N GLY A 377 -9.68 -34.84 10.82
CA GLY A 377 -9.45 -35.23 9.44
C GLY A 377 -9.14 -34.03 8.54
N THR A 378 -8.92 -34.30 7.25
CA THR A 378 -8.74 -33.28 6.19
C THR A 378 -9.98 -33.11 5.32
N VAL A 379 -11.13 -33.63 5.77
CA VAL A 379 -12.41 -33.47 5.07
C VAL A 379 -13.11 -32.25 5.66
N TYR A 380 -12.94 -31.12 4.99
CA TYR A 380 -13.51 -29.85 5.41
C TYR A 380 -14.90 -29.63 4.80
N PRO A 381 -15.79 -28.86 5.47
CA PRO A 381 -17.01 -28.36 4.84
C PRO A 381 -16.67 -27.50 3.61
N THR A 382 -17.49 -27.57 2.55
CA THR A 382 -17.26 -26.82 1.31
C THR A 382 -17.14 -25.31 1.55
N SER A 383 -17.96 -24.76 2.45
CA SER A 383 -17.90 -23.35 2.85
C SER A 383 -16.53 -22.95 3.42
N VAL A 384 -15.92 -23.84 4.21
CA VAL A 384 -14.60 -23.60 4.78
C VAL A 384 -13.50 -23.73 3.72
N GLU A 385 -13.58 -24.77 2.89
CA GLU A 385 -12.59 -25.04 1.84
C GLU A 385 -12.52 -23.89 0.82
N GLU A 386 -13.67 -23.48 0.27
CA GLU A 386 -13.75 -22.44 -0.77
C GLU A 386 -13.24 -21.07 -0.28
N LYS A 387 -13.42 -20.77 1.01
CA LYS A 387 -13.13 -19.45 1.57
C LYS A 387 -11.76 -19.36 2.23
N PHE A 388 -11.32 -20.43 2.92
CA PHE A 388 -10.14 -20.38 3.79
C PHE A 388 -8.93 -21.17 3.29
N LEU A 389 -8.99 -21.73 2.07
CA LEU A 389 -7.82 -22.23 1.33
C LEU A 389 -7.36 -21.27 0.21
N GLN A 390 -8.02 -20.12 0.06
CA GLN A 390 -7.69 -19.21 -1.03
C GLN A 390 -6.29 -18.59 -0.89
N LEU A 391 -5.51 -18.71 -1.96
CA LEU A 391 -4.22 -18.06 -2.16
C LEU A 391 -4.33 -17.11 -3.36
N PRO A 392 -3.90 -15.84 -3.24
CA PRO A 392 -3.92 -14.93 -4.37
C PRO A 392 -2.99 -15.43 -5.49
N PRO A 393 -3.29 -15.18 -6.78
CA PRO A 393 -2.41 -15.58 -7.89
C PRO A 393 -1.01 -14.97 -7.81
N SER A 394 -0.85 -13.87 -7.07
CA SER A 394 0.41 -13.18 -6.78
C SER A 394 1.19 -13.79 -5.61
N THR A 395 0.72 -14.88 -4.99
CA THR A 395 1.40 -15.53 -3.87
C THR A 395 2.85 -15.85 -4.23
N PRO A 396 3.85 -15.32 -3.49
CA PRO A 396 5.26 -15.56 -3.80
C PRO A 396 5.63 -17.03 -3.71
N GLY A 397 6.48 -17.51 -4.64
CA GLY A 397 6.90 -18.91 -4.69
C GLY A 397 7.60 -19.42 -3.42
N ILE A 398 8.19 -18.50 -2.64
CA ILE A 398 8.83 -18.81 -1.35
C ILE A 398 7.87 -19.37 -0.30
N VAL A 399 6.56 -19.08 -0.40
CA VAL A 399 5.54 -19.67 0.49
C VAL A 399 5.52 -21.19 0.31
N GLY A 400 5.40 -21.66 -0.94
CA GLY A 400 5.47 -23.08 -1.28
C GLY A 400 6.83 -23.72 -1.02
N GLU A 401 7.94 -22.99 -1.21
CA GLU A 401 9.26 -23.49 -0.83
C GLU A 401 9.41 -23.68 0.68
N THR A 402 8.85 -22.78 1.46
CA THR A 402 8.85 -22.85 2.92
C THR A 402 7.96 -23.99 3.42
N ALA A 403 6.76 -24.14 2.85
CA ALA A 403 5.87 -25.28 3.13
C ALA A 403 6.58 -26.62 2.90
N ARG A 404 7.18 -26.82 1.71
CA ARG A 404 7.93 -28.05 1.40
C ARG A 404 9.14 -28.27 2.31
N ARG A 405 9.81 -27.20 2.77
CA ARG A 405 10.90 -27.30 3.75
C ARG A 405 10.36 -27.82 5.08
N ILE A 406 9.25 -27.25 5.57
CA ILE A 406 8.63 -27.67 6.82
C ILE A 406 8.16 -29.13 6.75
N GLU A 407 7.55 -29.55 5.64
CA GLU A 407 7.16 -30.95 5.41
C GLU A 407 8.35 -31.93 5.38
N GLY A 408 9.54 -31.46 4.97
CA GLY A 408 10.76 -32.27 4.95
C GLY A 408 11.43 -32.40 6.32
N ASP A 409 11.33 -31.35 7.15
CA ASP A 409 12.12 -31.21 8.38
C ASP A 409 11.32 -31.54 9.68
N TYR A 410 9.99 -31.50 9.62
CA TYR A 410 9.10 -31.68 10.78
C TYR A 410 8.05 -32.76 10.54
N ASP A 411 7.39 -33.20 11.63
CA ASP A 411 6.20 -34.04 11.51
C ASP A 411 4.99 -33.19 11.08
N THR A 412 4.48 -33.46 9.89
CA THR A 412 3.28 -32.82 9.32
C THR A 412 2.19 -33.85 9.03
N SER A 413 2.22 -35.01 9.71
CA SER A 413 1.30 -36.15 9.46
C SER A 413 -0.18 -35.87 9.71
N THR A 414 -0.50 -34.82 10.46
CA THR A 414 -1.87 -34.35 10.71
C THR A 414 -1.91 -32.82 10.54
N PRO A 415 -3.08 -32.22 10.25
CA PRO A 415 -3.21 -30.76 10.18
C PRO A 415 -2.72 -30.06 11.45
N TYR A 416 -2.93 -30.69 12.62
CA TYR A 416 -2.46 -30.14 13.90
C TYR A 416 -0.93 -30.14 14.00
N ASN A 417 -0.29 -31.26 13.63
CA ASN A 417 1.17 -31.35 13.63
C ASN A 417 1.79 -30.38 12.62
N ALA A 418 1.17 -30.22 11.45
CA ALA A 418 1.56 -29.23 10.45
C ALA A 418 1.48 -27.79 11.00
N ALA A 419 0.37 -27.41 11.64
CA ALA A 419 0.24 -26.08 12.26
C ALA A 419 1.27 -25.83 13.36
N ARG A 420 1.50 -26.80 14.24
CA ARG A 420 2.59 -26.72 15.25
C ARG A 420 3.98 -26.64 14.60
N ALA A 421 4.19 -27.30 13.46
CA ALA A 421 5.46 -27.25 12.73
C ALA A 421 5.70 -25.88 12.09
N VAL A 422 4.67 -25.29 11.47
CA VAL A 422 4.75 -23.93 10.90
C VAL A 422 5.02 -22.90 11.99
N GLU A 423 4.25 -22.93 13.09
CA GLU A 423 4.48 -22.07 14.27
C GLU A 423 5.91 -22.23 14.79
N ARG A 424 6.37 -23.47 14.97
CA ARG A 424 7.72 -23.74 15.46
C ARG A 424 8.80 -23.21 14.53
N TYR A 425 8.63 -23.38 13.22
CA TYR A 425 9.56 -22.86 12.23
C TYR A 425 9.62 -21.34 12.28
N LEU A 426 8.48 -20.66 12.30
CA LEU A 426 8.44 -19.20 12.33
C LEU A 426 8.97 -18.62 13.64
N ILE A 427 8.65 -19.22 14.79
CA ILE A 427 8.96 -18.65 16.10
C ILE A 427 10.36 -19.05 16.62
N TYR A 428 10.84 -20.26 16.33
CA TYR A 428 12.04 -20.80 16.98
C TYR A 428 13.16 -21.18 16.01
N ASP A 429 12.84 -21.92 14.95
CA ASP A 429 13.88 -22.64 14.19
C ASP A 429 14.31 -21.91 12.90
N GLY A 430 13.42 -21.10 12.31
CA GLY A 430 13.61 -20.43 11.03
C GLY A 430 14.48 -19.16 11.09
N GLY A 431 14.80 -18.69 12.29
CA GLY A 431 15.65 -17.51 12.51
C GLY A 431 14.95 -16.17 12.30
N PHE A 432 13.63 -16.11 12.49
CA PHE A 432 12.87 -14.88 12.40
C PHE A 432 13.00 -14.04 13.67
N VAL A 433 12.93 -12.72 13.52
CA VAL A 433 13.04 -11.76 14.62
C VAL A 433 11.83 -10.84 14.62
N TYR A 434 11.22 -10.69 15.80
CA TYR A 434 10.15 -9.72 15.99
C TYR A 434 10.72 -8.29 16.04
N ASN A 435 10.41 -7.48 15.04
CA ASN A 435 10.89 -6.10 14.89
C ASN A 435 9.75 -5.16 14.46
N LEU A 436 9.40 -4.20 15.32
CA LEU A 436 8.35 -3.19 15.08
C LEU A 436 8.81 -2.01 14.22
N ASP A 437 10.10 -1.91 13.92
CA ASP A 437 10.74 -0.84 13.14
C ASP A 437 11.19 -1.31 11.75
N VAL A 438 10.83 -2.53 11.35
CA VAL A 438 11.08 -3.02 10.01
C VAL A 438 10.32 -2.17 8.98
N SER A 439 11.02 -1.78 7.92
CA SER A 439 10.43 -1.14 6.75
C SER A 439 10.67 -2.04 5.55
N TYR A 440 9.61 -2.40 4.85
CA TYR A 440 9.73 -3.11 3.59
C TYR A 440 9.55 -2.09 2.47
N ARG A 441 10.28 -2.28 1.39
CA ARG A 441 10.28 -1.32 0.27
C ARG A 441 8.95 -1.31 -0.47
N ARG A 442 8.25 -2.45 -0.46
CA ARG A 442 7.02 -2.69 -1.21
C ARG A 442 6.07 -3.57 -0.42
N ALA A 443 4.79 -3.21 -0.45
CA ALA A 443 3.80 -3.91 0.35
C ALA A 443 3.51 -5.33 -0.17
N ASP A 444 3.40 -5.48 -1.49
CA ASP A 444 3.16 -6.76 -2.19
C ASP A 444 4.34 -7.75 -2.12
N LYS A 445 5.52 -7.26 -1.75
CA LYS A 445 6.74 -8.07 -1.58
C LYS A 445 7.05 -8.43 -0.14
N ALA A 446 6.25 -7.99 0.82
CA ALA A 446 6.61 -8.14 2.23
C ALA A 446 6.64 -9.59 2.70
N VAL A 447 5.71 -10.43 2.22
CA VAL A 447 5.74 -11.88 2.51
C VAL A 447 6.98 -12.53 1.91
N GLU A 448 7.37 -12.12 0.70
CA GLU A 448 8.59 -12.60 0.02
C GLU A 448 9.85 -12.20 0.78
N GLU A 449 9.99 -10.92 1.14
CA GLU A 449 11.13 -10.37 1.88
C GLU A 449 11.20 -10.96 3.31
N PHE A 450 10.06 -11.12 3.99
CA PHE A 450 10.00 -11.69 5.35
C PHE A 450 10.42 -13.17 5.36
N LEU A 451 9.83 -14.01 4.52
CA LEU A 451 10.17 -15.44 4.46
C LEU A 451 11.55 -15.73 3.87
N GLY A 452 12.08 -14.80 3.07
CA GLY A 452 13.37 -14.88 2.41
C GLY A 452 14.53 -14.47 3.31
N ASP A 453 15.31 -13.50 2.83
CA ASP A 453 16.52 -13.05 3.50
C ASP A 453 16.26 -12.03 4.61
N GLY A 454 15.09 -11.36 4.60
CA GLY A 454 14.75 -10.31 5.56
C GLY A 454 14.56 -10.85 6.96
N LYS A 455 13.68 -11.85 7.15
CA LYS A 455 13.40 -12.54 8.43
C LYS A 455 13.07 -11.66 9.64
N GLU A 456 12.87 -10.37 9.46
CA GLU A 456 12.43 -9.44 10.49
C GLU A 456 11.01 -8.99 10.18
N GLY A 457 10.11 -9.00 11.15
CA GLY A 457 8.69 -8.71 10.98
C GLY A 457 7.99 -8.46 12.30
N PHE A 458 6.73 -8.03 12.29
CA PHE A 458 5.89 -7.98 13.49
C PHE A 458 4.66 -8.88 13.31
N CYS A 459 3.71 -8.82 14.25
CA CYS A 459 2.60 -9.78 14.33
C CYS A 459 1.94 -10.06 12.98
N THR A 460 1.72 -9.03 12.15
CA THR A 460 1.07 -9.24 10.87
C THR A 460 1.88 -10.10 9.89
N GLN A 461 3.21 -9.94 9.82
CA GLN A 461 4.01 -10.78 8.92
C GLN A 461 4.06 -12.23 9.41
N PHE A 462 4.18 -12.44 10.72
CA PHE A 462 4.12 -13.77 11.30
C PHE A 462 2.77 -14.45 11.03
N SER A 463 1.65 -13.77 11.33
CA SER A 463 0.31 -14.34 11.14
C SER A 463 -0.03 -14.54 9.66
N THR A 464 0.33 -13.59 8.80
CA THR A 464 0.11 -13.69 7.35
C THR A 464 0.90 -14.86 6.77
N SER A 465 2.20 -14.96 7.09
CA SER A 465 3.02 -16.05 6.58
C SER A 465 2.57 -17.40 7.10
N MET A 466 2.20 -17.51 8.38
CA MET A 466 1.66 -18.75 8.92
C MET A 466 0.38 -19.16 8.20
N ALA A 467 -0.58 -18.25 8.02
CA ALA A 467 -1.83 -18.53 7.33
C ALA A 467 -1.58 -18.98 5.87
N LEU A 468 -0.74 -18.26 5.12
CA LEU A 468 -0.45 -18.61 3.72
C LEU A 468 0.28 -19.94 3.57
N ILE A 469 1.25 -20.24 4.45
CA ILE A 469 1.94 -21.55 4.44
C ILE A 469 0.95 -22.67 4.76
N LEU A 470 0.03 -22.48 5.71
CA LEU A 470 -1.00 -23.46 6.02
C LEU A 470 -1.96 -23.69 4.86
N ARG A 471 -2.40 -22.62 4.18
CA ARG A 471 -3.27 -22.73 3.00
C ARG A 471 -2.58 -23.45 1.85
N GLU A 472 -1.29 -23.20 1.64
CA GLU A 472 -0.45 -23.93 0.67
C GLU A 472 -0.31 -25.42 1.01
N MET A 473 -0.47 -25.79 2.29
CA MET A 473 -0.50 -27.18 2.78
C MET A 473 -1.92 -27.77 2.82
N ASP A 474 -2.90 -27.15 2.15
CA ASP A 474 -4.32 -27.55 2.16
C ASP A 474 -4.96 -27.57 3.57
N ILE A 475 -4.52 -26.65 4.45
CA ILE A 475 -5.05 -26.50 5.82
C ILE A 475 -5.78 -25.15 5.93
N PRO A 476 -7.12 -25.15 6.13
CA PRO A 476 -7.88 -23.92 6.21
C PRO A 476 -7.46 -23.08 7.42
N SER A 477 -7.12 -21.82 7.14
CA SER A 477 -6.66 -20.88 8.15
C SER A 477 -7.20 -19.48 7.90
N ARG A 478 -7.32 -18.68 8.97
CA ARG A 478 -7.70 -17.27 8.93
C ARG A 478 -6.84 -16.46 9.90
N VAL A 479 -6.68 -15.18 9.59
CA VAL A 479 -5.99 -14.25 10.50
C VAL A 479 -7.04 -13.67 11.44
N VAL A 480 -6.70 -13.60 12.71
CA VAL A 480 -7.53 -12.96 13.73
C VAL A 480 -6.91 -11.63 14.07
N TYR A 481 -7.75 -10.62 14.27
CA TYR A 481 -7.32 -9.36 14.85
C TYR A 481 -7.94 -9.15 16.22
N GLY A 482 -7.15 -8.59 17.12
CA GLY A 482 -7.54 -8.40 18.50
C GLY A 482 -6.40 -7.81 19.31
N ALA A 483 -6.39 -8.05 20.61
CA ALA A 483 -5.32 -7.65 21.49
C ALA A 483 -4.77 -8.82 22.30
N THR A 484 -3.50 -8.72 22.70
CA THR A 484 -2.98 -9.49 23.83
C THR A 484 -3.66 -9.07 25.13
N SER A 485 -3.46 -9.85 26.20
CA SER A 485 -4.10 -9.62 27.50
C SER A 485 -3.92 -8.19 28.05
N GLY A 486 -2.84 -7.50 27.66
CA GLY A 486 -2.45 -6.24 28.28
C GLY A 486 -1.68 -6.45 29.58
N GLU A 487 -1.51 -5.36 30.32
CA GLU A 487 -0.89 -5.35 31.65
C GLU A 487 -1.97 -5.51 32.73
N GLU A 488 -1.79 -6.43 33.66
CA GLU A 488 -2.65 -6.57 34.83
C GLU A 488 -2.30 -5.46 35.85
N VAL A 489 -3.26 -4.56 36.10
CA VAL A 489 -3.07 -3.37 36.94
C VAL A 489 -3.72 -3.52 38.33
N ASP A 490 -4.71 -4.39 38.45
CA ASP A 490 -5.32 -4.87 39.70
C ASP A 490 -5.82 -6.32 39.51
N ASP A 491 -6.26 -7.00 40.57
CA ASP A 491 -6.71 -8.39 40.55
C ASP A 491 -7.86 -8.61 39.53
N GLY A 492 -7.53 -9.22 38.39
CA GLY A 492 -8.48 -9.44 37.30
C GLY A 492 -8.79 -8.21 36.45
N GLU A 493 -8.04 -7.11 36.57
CA GLU A 493 -8.18 -5.89 35.78
C GLU A 493 -6.98 -5.72 34.84
N TYR A 494 -7.23 -5.70 33.53
CA TYR A 494 -6.21 -5.62 32.50
C TYR A 494 -6.33 -4.34 31.67
N VAL A 495 -5.22 -3.62 31.48
CA VAL A 495 -5.14 -2.45 30.61
C VAL A 495 -4.49 -2.85 29.28
N VAL A 496 -5.23 -2.61 28.20
CA VAL A 496 -4.81 -2.90 26.83
C VAL A 496 -4.40 -1.60 26.17
N THR A 497 -3.13 -1.52 25.77
CA THR A 497 -2.59 -0.38 25.03
C THR A 497 -2.55 -0.63 23.52
N GLY A 498 -2.29 0.41 22.72
CA GLY A 498 -2.05 0.25 21.28
C GLY A 498 -0.92 -0.73 20.95
N SER A 499 0.08 -0.86 21.84
CA SER A 499 1.17 -1.83 21.71
C SER A 499 0.73 -3.28 21.94
N ASN A 500 -0.40 -3.48 22.61
CA ASN A 500 -0.98 -4.80 22.85
C ASN A 500 -1.83 -5.29 21.67
N MET A 501 -2.13 -4.43 20.69
CA MET A 501 -2.85 -4.82 19.48
C MET A 501 -2.05 -5.87 18.70
N HIS A 502 -2.74 -6.93 18.29
CA HIS A 502 -2.10 -8.15 17.83
C HIS A 502 -2.92 -8.87 16.78
N THR A 503 -2.21 -9.66 15.98
CA THR A 503 -2.80 -10.60 15.04
C THR A 503 -2.22 -11.98 15.28
N TRP A 504 -3.07 -12.99 15.19
CA TRP A 504 -2.70 -14.41 15.31
C TRP A 504 -3.44 -15.23 14.26
N VAL A 505 -3.25 -16.55 14.26
CA VAL A 505 -3.87 -17.44 13.27
C VAL A 505 -4.84 -18.38 13.96
N GLU A 506 -6.00 -18.60 13.34
CA GLU A 506 -6.89 -19.70 13.66
C GLU A 506 -6.88 -20.73 12.54
N VAL A 507 -6.92 -22.00 12.93
CA VAL A 507 -6.90 -23.16 12.02
C VAL A 507 -8.16 -23.98 12.23
N TYR A 508 -8.79 -24.42 11.14
CA TYR A 508 -10.02 -25.21 11.22
C TYR A 508 -9.73 -26.70 11.33
N PHE A 509 -10.29 -27.33 12.37
CA PHE A 509 -10.19 -28.78 12.61
C PHE A 509 -11.58 -29.43 12.57
N PRO A 510 -11.87 -30.30 11.59
CA PRO A 510 -13.13 -31.04 11.56
C PRO A 510 -13.39 -31.80 12.86
N GLY A 511 -14.56 -31.57 13.45
CA GLY A 511 -14.94 -32.16 14.75
C GLY A 511 -14.48 -31.37 15.97
N VAL A 512 -13.76 -30.26 15.78
CA VAL A 512 -13.41 -29.30 16.85
C VAL A 512 -13.91 -27.88 16.53
N GLY A 513 -13.72 -27.41 15.30
CA GLY A 513 -14.00 -26.02 14.89
C GLY A 513 -12.71 -25.24 14.66
N TRP A 514 -12.76 -23.92 14.80
CA TRP A 514 -11.60 -23.04 14.70
C TRP A 514 -10.75 -23.12 15.99
N TYR A 515 -9.43 -23.06 15.88
CA TYR A 515 -8.53 -23.11 17.04
C TYR A 515 -7.30 -22.21 16.85
N PRO A 516 -6.92 -21.38 17.84
CA PRO A 516 -5.85 -20.40 17.72
C PRO A 516 -4.44 -21.00 17.87
N PHE A 517 -3.46 -20.39 17.19
CA PHE A 517 -2.02 -20.69 17.25
C PHE A 517 -1.18 -19.43 17.47
#